data_AF-A0A843SUK3-F1
#
_entry.id   AF-A0A843SUK3-F1
#
_cell.length_a   1.000
_cell.length_b   1.000
_cell.length_c   1.000
_cell.angle_alpha   90.00
_cell.angle_beta   90.00
_cell.angle_gamma   90.00
#
_symmetry.space_group_name_H-M   'P 1'
#
loop_
_entity.id
_entity.type
_entity.pdbx_description
1 polymer ?
#
loop_
_entity_poly.entity_id
_entity_poly.type
_entity_poly.pdbx_seq_one_letter_code
_entity_poly.pdbx_strand_id
1 'polypeptide(L)'
;MPGQPFYFALQFSSHDVSVALLDDLAAQVLRHAGCRPHDVPDLDGALAMAATTAAGSRRCDVQFAIRDGALEIVVSSNGGRLFRASHPISDRP
;
A
#
# COMPACT_ATOMS: atom_id res chain seq x y z
N MET A 1 17.47 3.44 15.45
CA MET A 1 16.74 2.16 15.61
C MET A 1 16.27 1.75 14.24
N PRO A 2 16.46 0.50 13.79
CA PRO A 2 15.71 0.04 12.62
C PRO A 2 14.23 0.19 12.97
N GLY A 3 13.48 0.97 12.20
CA GLY A 3 12.06 1.21 12.43
C GLY A 3 11.35 -0.13 12.54
N GLN A 4 10.48 -0.29 13.55
CA GLN A 4 9.75 -1.54 13.73
C GLN A 4 8.96 -1.86 12.45
N PRO A 5 8.94 -3.12 12.01
CA PRO A 5 8.18 -3.50 10.83
C PRO A 5 6.71 -3.17 11.06
N PHE A 6 6.13 -2.38 10.17
CA PHE A 6 4.72 -2.02 10.21
C PHE A 6 3.96 -2.86 9.20
N TYR A 7 2.77 -3.32 9.59
CA TYR A 7 1.88 -4.09 8.74
C TYR A 7 0.43 -3.66 8.94
N PHE A 8 -0.25 -3.39 7.84
CA PHE A 8 -1.67 -3.07 7.81
C PHE A 8 -2.34 -3.71 6.61
N ALA A 9 -3.53 -4.28 6.79
CA ALA A 9 -4.27 -4.91 5.71
C ALA A 9 -5.76 -4.56 5.81
N LEU A 10 -6.38 -4.28 4.66
CA LEU A 10 -7.81 -4.13 4.54
C LEU A 10 -8.35 -5.10 3.50
N GLN A 11 -9.53 -5.60 3.79
CA GLN A 11 -10.28 -6.42 2.87
C GLN A 11 -11.44 -5.64 2.30
N PHE A 12 -11.57 -5.68 0.97
CA PHE A 12 -12.65 -5.10 0.23
C PHE A 12 -13.60 -6.19 -0.26
N SER A 13 -14.90 -5.95 -0.05
CA SER A 13 -16.00 -6.85 -0.42
C SER A 13 -16.74 -6.45 -1.70
N SER A 14 -16.25 -5.44 -2.44
CA SER A 14 -16.93 -4.86 -3.61
C SER A 14 -15.97 -4.45 -4.73
N HIS A 15 -16.54 -4.21 -5.92
CA HIS A 15 -15.86 -3.92 -7.19
C HIS A 15 -15.22 -2.52 -7.28
N ASP A 16 -15.42 -1.66 -6.29
CA ASP A 16 -14.94 -0.27 -6.33
C ASP A 16 -14.06 0.02 -5.12
N VAL A 17 -12.76 -0.21 -5.29
CA VAL A 17 -11.75 0.32 -4.39
C VAL A 17 -11.37 1.70 -4.88
N SER A 18 -11.78 2.73 -4.14
CA SER A 18 -11.46 4.12 -4.47
C SER A 18 -9.96 4.38 -4.31
N VAL A 19 -9.34 4.95 -5.35
CA VAL A 19 -7.95 5.43 -5.27
C VAL A 19 -7.77 6.42 -4.12
N ALA A 20 -8.75 7.31 -3.89
CA ALA A 20 -8.69 8.28 -2.80
C ALA A 20 -8.66 7.60 -1.42
N LEU A 21 -9.37 6.48 -1.25
CA LEU A 21 -9.33 5.72 0.00
C LEU A 21 -7.96 5.06 0.22
N LEU A 22 -7.36 4.51 -0.84
CA LEU A 22 -6.02 3.94 -0.76
C LEU A 22 -4.95 5.02 -0.52
N ASP A 23 -5.13 6.21 -1.07
CA ASP A 23 -4.27 7.37 -0.83
C ASP A 23 -4.33 7.85 0.62
N ASP A 24 -5.55 8.10 1.13
CA ASP A 24 -5.75 8.44 2.54
C ASP A 24 -5.14 7.40 3.48
N LEU A 25 -5.31 6.12 3.15
CA LEU A 25 -4.78 5.03 3.95
C LEU A 25 -3.25 4.95 3.89
N ALA A 26 -2.66 5.05 2.69
CA ALA A 26 -1.22 5.06 2.52
C ALA A 26 -0.59 6.23 3.29
N ALA A 27 -1.22 7.41 3.27
CA ALA A 27 -0.78 8.56 4.04
C ALA A 27 -0.81 8.31 5.55
N GLN A 28 -1.84 7.62 6.07
CA GLN A 28 -1.90 7.25 7.50
C GLN A 28 -0.86 6.19 7.88
N VAL A 29 -0.66 5.17 7.03
CA VAL A 29 0.37 4.14 7.21
C VAL A 29 1.76 4.76 7.26
N LEU A 30 2.08 5.62 6.30
CA LEU A 30 3.36 6.32 6.25
C LEU A 30 3.54 7.21 7.48
N ARG A 31 2.53 8.01 7.85
CA ARG A 31 2.59 8.85 9.04
C ARG A 31 2.83 8.04 10.32
N HIS A 32 2.19 6.88 10.45
CA HIS A 32 2.39 6.00 11.60
C HIS A 32 3.81 5.43 11.67
N ALA A 33 4.42 5.17 10.52
CA ALA A 33 5.81 4.76 10.40
C ALA A 33 6.82 5.92 10.47
N GLY A 34 6.36 7.17 10.64
CA GLY A 34 7.21 8.36 10.68
C GLY A 34 7.64 8.89 9.31
N CYS A 35 7.08 8.35 8.23
CA CYS A 35 7.35 8.72 6.84
C CYS A 35 6.29 9.70 6.31
N ARG A 36 6.59 10.34 5.19
CA ARG A 36 5.68 11.21 4.46
C ARG A 36 5.39 10.63 3.07
N PRO A 37 4.23 10.91 2.46
CA PRO A 37 3.92 10.46 1.09
C PRO A 37 4.99 10.81 0.06
N HIS A 38 5.60 11.99 0.16
CA HIS A 38 6.67 12.41 -0.75
C HIS A 38 7.99 11.66 -0.59
N ASP A 39 8.18 10.92 0.51
CA ASP A 39 9.36 10.10 0.71
C ASP A 39 9.30 8.82 -0.14
N VAL A 40 8.12 8.48 -0.66
CA VAL A 40 7.88 7.30 -1.47
C VAL A 40 7.68 7.71 -2.94
N PRO A 41 8.68 7.51 -3.80
CA PRO A 41 8.59 7.89 -5.20
C PRO A 41 7.55 7.02 -5.92
N ASP A 42 6.74 7.65 -6.78
CA ASP A 42 5.69 6.99 -7.58
C ASP A 42 4.60 6.27 -6.74
N LEU A 43 4.36 6.76 -5.52
CA LEU A 43 3.31 6.22 -4.65
C LEU A 43 1.93 6.28 -5.33
N ASP A 44 1.57 7.42 -5.93
CA ASP A 44 0.27 7.61 -6.59
C ASP A 44 0.02 6.60 -7.71
N GLY A 45 1.05 6.32 -8.53
CA GLY A 45 0.99 5.31 -9.59
C GLY A 45 0.78 3.90 -9.04
N ALA A 46 1.48 3.56 -7.95
CA ALA A 46 1.33 2.27 -7.29
C ALA A 46 -0.07 2.09 -6.69
N LEU A 47 -0.64 3.14 -6.09
CA LEU A 47 -1.99 3.13 -5.52
C LEU A 47 -3.07 3.02 -6.60
N ALA A 48 -2.90 3.71 -7.73
CA ALA A 48 -3.81 3.60 -8.88
C ALA A 48 -3.80 2.17 -9.46
N MET A 49 -2.62 1.55 -9.58
CA MET A 49 -2.48 0.16 -10.00
C MET A 49 -3.10 -0.82 -9.00
N ALA A 50 -2.90 -0.59 -7.70
CA ALA A 50 -3.50 -1.40 -6.65
C ALA A 50 -5.03 -1.31 -6.69
N ALA A 51 -5.61 -0.11 -6.81
CA ALA A 51 -7.05 0.10 -6.96
C ALA A 51 -7.62 -0.59 -8.20
N THR A 52 -6.96 -0.44 -9.36
CA THR A 52 -7.38 -1.08 -10.62
C THR A 52 -7.35 -2.60 -10.50
N THR A 53 -6.31 -3.15 -9.88
CA THR A 53 -6.20 -4.60 -9.65
C THR A 53 -7.27 -5.11 -8.68
N ALA A 54 -7.55 -4.34 -7.64
CA ALA A 54 -8.55 -4.66 -6.63
C ALA A 54 -9.99 -4.65 -7.20
N ALA A 55 -10.30 -3.69 -8.08
CA ALA A 55 -11.62 -3.56 -8.72
C ALA A 55 -12.02 -4.77 -9.57
N GLY A 56 -11.04 -5.47 -10.15
CA GLY A 56 -11.28 -6.68 -10.95
C GLY A 56 -11.64 -7.93 -10.13
N SER A 57 -11.67 -7.84 -8.79
CA SER A 57 -11.87 -8.98 -7.89
C SER A 57 -13.13 -8.83 -7.04
N ARG A 58 -13.88 -9.94 -6.88
CA ARG A 58 -15.08 -9.98 -6.01
C ARG A 58 -14.77 -9.75 -4.53
N ARG A 59 -13.57 -10.15 -4.10
CA ARG A 59 -13.02 -9.92 -2.77
C ARG A 59 -11.52 -9.79 -2.90
N CYS A 60 -10.95 -8.70 -2.39
CA CYS A 60 -9.51 -8.49 -2.42
C CYS A 60 -9.01 -7.96 -1.09
N ASP A 61 -7.77 -8.29 -0.77
CA ASP A 61 -7.03 -7.78 0.37
C ASP A 61 -5.93 -6.86 -0.16
N VAL A 62 -5.88 -5.63 0.34
CA VAL A 62 -4.80 -4.69 0.09
C VAL A 62 -3.97 -4.57 1.36
N GLN A 63 -2.68 -4.85 1.24
CA GLN A 63 -1.74 -4.87 2.35
C GLN A 63 -0.68 -3.80 2.13
N PHE A 64 -0.35 -3.09 3.21
CA PHE A 64 0.73 -2.13 3.30
C PHE A 64 1.71 -2.63 4.35
N ALA A 65 2.97 -2.76 3.98
CA ALA A 65 4.04 -3.14 4.90
C ALA A 65 5.21 -2.18 4.77
N ILE A 66 5.78 -1.76 5.89
CA ILE A 66 7.03 -1.01 5.89
C ILE A 66 8.09 -1.89 6.53
N ARG A 67 9.09 -2.27 5.73
CA ARG A 67 10.20 -3.12 6.14
C ARG A 67 11.44 -2.76 5.34
N ASP A 68 12.61 -2.91 5.95
CA ASP A 68 13.90 -2.72 5.29
C ASP A 68 14.03 -1.37 4.54
N GLY A 69 13.38 -0.32 5.06
CA GLY A 69 13.39 1.02 4.45
C GLY A 69 12.53 1.14 3.19
N ALA A 70 11.59 0.24 2.95
CA ALA A 70 10.69 0.28 1.80
C ALA A 70 9.22 0.13 2.22
N LEU A 71 8.33 0.77 1.47
CA LEU A 71 6.90 0.52 1.48
C LEU A 71 6.59 -0.59 0.47
N GLU A 72 6.01 -1.68 0.94
CA GLU A 72 5.41 -2.70 0.10
C GLU A 72 3.89 -2.57 0.07
N ILE A 73 3.33 -2.65 -1.13
CA ILE A 73 1.89 -2.68 -1.38
C ILE A 73 1.57 -4.01 -2.07
N VAL A 74 0.68 -4.80 -1.49
CA VAL A 74 0.29 -6.11 -2.04
C VAL A 74 -1.23 -6.15 -2.20
N VAL A 75 -1.69 -6.54 -3.38
CA VAL A 75 -3.10 -6.89 -3.60
C VAL A 75 -3.21 -8.40 -3.76
N SER A 76 -4.07 -9.04 -2.98
CA SER A 76 -4.37 -10.47 -3.06
C SER A 76 -5.87 -10.72 -3.17
N SER A 77 -6.27 -11.84 -3.76
CA SER A 77 -7.66 -12.27 -3.89
C SER A 77 -7.71 -13.79 -3.83
N ASN A 78 -8.61 -14.35 -3.03
CA ASN A 78 -8.77 -15.80 -2.85
C ASN A 78 -7.45 -16.55 -2.56
N GLY A 79 -6.54 -15.94 -1.81
CA GLY A 79 -5.21 -16.49 -1.49
C GLY A 79 -4.16 -16.36 -2.60
N GLY A 80 -4.54 -15.87 -3.79
CA GLY A 80 -3.62 -15.56 -4.88
C GLY A 80 -3.11 -14.12 -4.79
N ARG A 81 -1.82 -13.90 -5.08
CA ARG A 81 -1.25 -12.55 -5.19
C ARG A 81 -1.50 -12.00 -6.58
N LEU A 82 -2.20 -10.87 -6.67
CA LEU A 82 -2.56 -10.23 -7.92
C LEU A 82 -1.59 -9.10 -8.31
N PHE A 83 -1.13 -8.34 -7.32
CA PHE A 83 -0.21 -7.23 -7.52
C PHE A 83 0.76 -7.12 -6.35
N ARG A 84 1.98 -6.65 -6.65
CA ARG A 84 2.98 -6.27 -5.66
C ARG A 84 3.78 -5.10 -6.21
N ALA A 85 3.89 -4.05 -5.39
CA ALA A 85 4.84 -2.98 -5.58
C ALA A 85 5.71 -2.83 -4.33
N SER A 86 6.95 -2.41 -4.53
CA SER A 86 7.90 -2.13 -3.46
C SER A 86 8.61 -0.83 -3.81
N HIS A 87 8.43 0.19 -2.97
CA HIS A 87 8.98 1.51 -3.18
C HIS A 87 9.94 1.85 -2.05
N PRO A 88 11.19 2.25 -2.35
CA PRO A 88 12.11 2.70 -1.32
C PRO A 88 11.54 3.94 -0.65
N ILE A 89 11.64 4.02 0.67
CA ILE A 89 11.36 5.23 1.42
C ILE A 89 12.67 6.01 1.44
N SER A 90 12.67 7.17 0.80
CA SER A 90 13.81 8.07 0.83
C SER A 90 13.97 8.58 2.25
N ASP A 91 15.05 8.17 2.91
CA ASP A 91 15.44 8.74 4.18
C ASP A 91 15.79 10.21 3.95
N ARG A 92 15.23 11.10 4.78
CA ARG A 92 15.43 12.53 4.66
C ARG A 92 16.92 12.88 4.88
N PRO A 93 17.54 13.78 4.09
CA PRO A 93 18.83 14.37 4.47
C PRO A 93 18.71 15.27 5.71
#